data_AF-A0A3M1FKT6-F1
#
_entry.id   AF-A0A3M1FKT6-F1
#
_cell.length_a   1.000
_cell.length_b   1.000
_cell.length_c   1.000
_cell.angle_alpha   90.00
_cell.angle_beta   90.00
_cell.angle_gamma   90.00
#
_symmetry.space_group_name_H-M   'P 1'
#
loop_
_entity.id
_entity.type
_entity.pdbx_description
1 polymer ?
#
loop_
_entity_poly.entity_id
_entity_poly.type
_entity_poly.pdbx_seq_one_letter_code
_entity_poly.pdbx_strand_id
1 'polypeptide(L)' 'EGANIEAQYLNTNQEIGYLIMDTEPSLSKNIKKELDSIEESIKTRLLFF' A
#
# COMPACT_ATOMS: atom_id res chain seq x y z
N GLU A 1 -3.44 14.07 5.79
CA GLU A 1 -3.81 14.50 4.43
C GLU A 1 -4.39 13.28 3.70
N GLY A 2 -5.40 13.46 2.85
CA GLY A 2 -6.07 12.33 2.18
C GLY A 2 -5.35 11.93 0.90
N ALA A 3 -5.09 10.64 0.71
CA ALA A 3 -4.55 10.10 -0.54
C ALA A 3 -5.70 9.58 -1.42
N ASN A 4 -5.69 9.94 -2.70
CA ASN A 4 -6.63 9.41 -3.68
C ASN A 4 -6.15 8.03 -4.14
N ILE A 5 -7.03 7.02 -4.04
CA ILE A 5 -6.77 5.66 -4.51
C ILE A 5 -7.38 5.53 -5.91
N GLU A 6 -6.54 5.50 -6.94
CA GLU A 6 -7.02 5.40 -8.33
C GLU A 6 -7.48 3.99 -8.71
N ALA A 7 -6.84 2.95 -8.16
CA ALA A 7 -7.23 1.56 -8.34
C ALA A 7 -6.77 0.70 -7.16
N GLN A 8 -7.54 -0.35 -6.86
CA GLN A 8 -7.19 -1.36 -5.86
C GLN A 8 -7.54 -2.75 -6.39
N TYR A 9 -6.66 -3.71 -6.14
CA TYR A 9 -6.91 -5.13 -6.39
C TYR A 9 -6.57 -5.94 -5.15
N LEU A 10 -7.57 -6.65 -4.61
CA LEU A 10 -7.46 -7.47 -3.40
C LEU A 10 -7.68 -8.94 -3.75
N ASN A 11 -6.68 -9.78 -3.49
CA ASN A 11 -6.80 -11.23 -3.58
C ASN A 11 -6.44 -11.82 -2.22
N THR A 12 -7.36 -12.59 -1.62
CA THR A 12 -7.19 -13.21 -0.31
C THR A 12 -7.12 -14.73 -0.47
N ASN A 13 -5.93 -15.31 -0.25
CA ASN A 13 -5.91 -16.62 0.41
C ASN A 13 -6.39 -16.35 1.85
N GLN A 14 -7.15 -17.23 2.50
CA GLN A 14 -7.96 -16.87 3.70
C GLN A 14 -7.21 -16.19 4.87
N GLU A 15 -5.89 -16.15 4.83
CA GLU A 15 -4.99 -15.60 5.84
C GLU A 15 -4.25 -14.31 5.40
N ILE A 16 -4.19 -13.98 4.11
CA ILE A 16 -3.36 -12.86 3.61
C ILE A 16 -4.09 -12.07 2.53
N GLY A 17 -4.25 -10.76 2.75
CA GLY A 17 -4.66 -9.79 1.73
C GLY A 17 -3.46 -9.13 1.05
N TYR A 18 -3.50 -9.03 -0.27
CA TYR A 18 -2.50 -8.31 -1.06
C TYR A 18 -3.15 -7.14 -1.80
N LEU A 19 -2.55 -5.94 -1.68
CA LEU A 19 -3.04 -4.69 -2.28
C LEU A 19 -1.97 -4.06 -3.16
N ILE A 20 -2.34 -3.70 -4.39
CA ILE A 20 -1.59 -2.81 -5.27
C ILE A 20 -2.37 -1.50 -5.39
N MET A 21 -1.66 -0.38 -5.30
CA MET A 21 -2.20 0.97 -5.38
C MET A 21 -1.21 1.86 -6.11
N ASP A 22 -1.72 2.66 -7.05
CA ASP A 22 -0.98 3.74 -7.66
C ASP A 22 -1.11 5.01 -6.82
N THR A 23 0.01 5.73 -6.63
CA THR A 23 0.08 6.92 -5.78
C THR A 23 0.98 7.97 -6.40
N GLU A 24 0.77 9.23 -6.05
CA GLU A 24 1.70 10.32 -6.37
C GLU A 24 3.12 10.02 -5.85
N PRO A 25 4.17 10.11 -6.70
CA PRO A 25 5.54 9.76 -6.30
C PRO A 25 6.05 10.55 -5.09
N SER A 26 5.61 11.80 -4.95
CA SER A 26 5.96 12.69 -3.84
C SER A 26 5.46 12.19 -2.48
N LEU A 27 4.35 11.43 -2.47
CA LEU A 27 3.71 10.90 -1.25
C LEU A 27 4.16 9.47 -0.92
N SER A 28 4.70 8.73 -1.90
CA SER A 28 5.05 7.30 -1.81
C SER A 28 5.83 6.92 -0.54
N LYS A 29 6.81 7.72 -0.13
CA LYS A 29 7.64 7.45 1.07
C LYS A 29 6.87 7.60 2.37
N ASN A 30 5.99 8.60 2.47
CA ASN A 30 5.19 8.84 3.66
C ASN A 30 4.13 7.75 3.81
N ILE A 31 3.45 7.41 2.71
CA ILE A 31 2.48 6.32 2.65
C ILE A 31 3.14 4.99 3.06
N LYS A 32 4.34 4.68 2.53
CA LYS A 32 5.07 3.48 2.93
C LYS A 32 5.32 3.44 4.44
N LYS A 33 5.75 4.56 5.02
CA LYS A 33 6.06 4.65 6.46
C LYS A 33 4.82 4.40 7.32
N GLU A 34 3.67 4.93 6.90
CA GLU A 34 2.39 4.70 7.59
C GLU A 34 1.95 3.23 7.45
N LEU A 35 2.04 2.65 6.25
CA LEU A 35 1.69 1.24 6.01
C LEU A 35 2.62 0.25 6.73
N ASP A 36 3.90 0.58 6.90
CA ASP A 36 4.84 -0.22 7.70
C ASP A 36 4.52 -0.18 9.21
N SER A 37 3.74 0.80 9.67
CA SER A 37 3.39 0.95 11.09
C SER A 37 2.11 0.21 11.50
N ILE A 38 1.37 -0.32 10.53
CA ILE A 38 0.16 -1.12 10.79
C ILE A 38 0.60 -2.49 11.30
N GLU A 39 0.08 -2.89 12.47
CA GLU A 39 0.50 -4.12 13.17
C GLU A 39 0.29 -5.37 12.31
N GLU A 40 -0.81 -5.43 11.57
CA GLU A 40 -1.17 -6.52 10.69
C GLU A 40 -0.46 -6.47 9.33
N SER A 41 0.34 -5.42 9.06
CA SER A 41 1.08 -5.31 7.81
C SER A 41 2.24 -6.29 7.79
N ILE A 42 2.16 -7.27 6.90
CA ILE A 42 3.22 -8.25 6.72
C ILE A 42 4.41 -7.62 5.98
N LYS A 43 4.15 -6.82 4.92
CA LYS A 43 5.19 -6.26 4.07
C LYS A 43 4.70 -5.17 3.11
N THR A 44 5.38 -4.02 3.12
CA THR A 44 5.19 -2.94 2.12
C THR A 44 6.42 -2.76 1.24
N ARG A 45 6.21 -2.56 -0.07
CA ARG A 45 7.28 -2.25 -1.04
C ARG A 45 6.83 -1.13 -1.98
N LEU A 46 7.75 -0.22 -2.30
CA LEU A 46 7.57 0.72 -3.39
C LEU A 46 8.00 0.03 -4.69
N LEU A 47 7.13 0.08 -5.69
CA LEU A 47 7.41 -0.37 -7.03
C LEU A 47 7.62 0.87 -7.89
N PHE A 48 8.72 0.91 -8.63
CA PHE A 48 8.99 1.95 -9.61
C PHE A 48 9.10 1.27 -10.97
N PHE A 49 8.47 1.85 -11.98
CA PHE A 49 8.60 1.45 -13.37
C PHE A 49 9.61 2.35 -14.08
#